data_AF-A0A3P1W438-F1
#
_entry.id   AF-A0A3P1W438-F1
#
_cell.length_a   1.000
_cell.length_b   1.000
_cell.length_c   1.000
_cell.angle_alpha   90.00
_cell.angle_beta   90.00
_cell.angle_gamma   90.00
#
_symmetry.space_group_name_H-M   'P 1'
#
loop_
_entity.id
_entity.type
_entity.pdbx_description
1 polymer ?
#
loop_
_entity_poly.entity_id
_entity_poly.type
_entity_poly.pdbx_seq_one_letter_code
_entity_poly.pdbx_strand_id
1 'polypeptide(L)'
;MNKKELERLTEEIILEMVNNGELQLNDEYEIEYTQSWLNNWLMEWINDGYTTEEAMIVLETFETFEYEKEAVVSTITGIHTYDNGNQEYITEDEIVDVLVTMKKVA
;
A
#
# COMPACT_ATOMS: atom_id res chain seq x y z
N MET A 1 5.77 -20.98 -15.18
CA MET A 1 6.57 -20.48 -14.04
C MET A 1 6.28 -21.36 -12.82
N ASN A 2 7.12 -21.40 -11.78
CA ASN A 2 6.70 -22.09 -10.53
C ASN A 2 5.94 -21.13 -9.59
N LYS A 3 5.13 -21.66 -8.66
CA LYS A 3 4.29 -20.85 -7.75
C LYS A 3 5.10 -19.76 -7.01
N LYS A 4 6.27 -20.10 -6.46
CA LYS A 4 7.11 -19.15 -5.71
C LYS A 4 7.71 -18.05 -6.57
N GLU A 5 8.09 -18.37 -7.80
CA GLU A 5 8.56 -17.36 -8.76
C GLU A 5 7.45 -16.38 -9.12
N LEU A 6 6.22 -16.87 -9.25
CA LEU A 6 5.05 -16.05 -9.54
C LEU A 6 4.61 -15.18 -8.36
N GLU A 7 4.59 -15.74 -7.14
CA GLU A 7 4.35 -14.97 -5.90
C GLU A 7 5.33 -13.80 -5.80
N ARG A 8 6.64 -14.08 -5.94
CA ARG A 8 7.68 -13.04 -5.86
C ARG A 8 7.53 -12.00 -6.98
N LEU A 9 7.25 -12.41 -8.21
CA LEU A 9 7.02 -11.47 -9.32
C LEU A 9 5.81 -10.57 -9.03
N THR A 10 4.75 -11.14 -8.47
CA THR A 10 3.54 -10.40 -8.09
C THR A 10 3.84 -9.36 -7.02
N GLU A 11 4.57 -9.75 -5.97
CA GLU A 11 5.04 -8.83 -4.91
C GLU A 11 5.91 -7.70 -5.47
N GLU A 12 6.86 -8.01 -6.36
CA GLU A 12 7.73 -7.02 -7.01
C GLU A 12 6.91 -6.01 -7.83
N ILE A 13 5.90 -6.47 -8.58
CA ILE A 13 5.00 -5.60 -9.36
C ILE A 13 4.14 -4.74 -8.44
N ILE A 14 3.59 -5.28 -7.35
CA ILE A 14 2.80 -4.50 -6.40
C ILE A 14 3.65 -3.37 -5.80
N LEU A 15 4.91 -3.66 -5.42
CA LEU A 15 5.83 -2.64 -4.92
C LEU A 15 6.16 -1.59 -5.97
N GLU A 16 6.32 -1.96 -7.24
CA GLU A 16 6.50 -1.01 -8.34
C GLU A 16 5.28 -0.09 -8.52
N MET A 17 4.08 -0.66 -8.49
CA MET A 17 2.80 0.08 -8.55
C MET A 17 2.62 1.05 -7.37
N VAL A 18 3.09 0.67 -6.18
CA VAL A 18 3.08 1.58 -5.03
C VAL A 18 4.10 2.70 -5.23
N ASN A 19 5.31 2.38 -5.66
CA ASN A 19 6.39 3.35 -5.85
C ASN A 19 6.10 4.35 -6.98
N ASN A 20 5.38 3.93 -8.02
CA ASN A 20 5.01 4.78 -9.15
C ASN A 20 3.68 5.54 -8.94
N GLY A 21 2.96 5.26 -7.84
CA GLY A 21 1.73 5.94 -7.45
C GLY A 21 0.44 5.41 -8.10
N GLU A 22 0.50 4.29 -8.82
CA GLU A 22 -0.68 3.57 -9.32
C GLU A 22 -1.53 2.98 -8.19
N LEU A 23 -0.87 2.46 -7.16
CA LEU A 23 -1.49 2.01 -5.92
C LEU A 23 -1.13 3.00 -4.80
N GLN A 24 -2.15 3.56 -4.15
CA GLN A 24 -1.97 4.60 -3.14
C GLN A 24 -2.25 4.06 -1.74
N LEU A 25 -1.43 4.50 -0.80
CA LEU A 25 -1.67 4.27 0.62
C LEU A 25 -2.59 5.36 1.16
N ASN A 26 -3.56 4.98 1.99
CA ASN A 26 -4.33 5.90 2.80
C ASN A 26 -3.58 6.28 4.09
N ASP A 27 -4.19 7.14 4.91
CA ASP A 27 -3.62 7.58 6.20
C ASP A 27 -3.46 6.45 7.23
N GLU A 28 -4.14 5.31 7.02
CA GLU A 28 -4.05 4.09 7.85
C GLU A 28 -2.97 3.12 7.33
N TYR A 29 -2.16 3.54 6.35
CA TYR A 29 -1.13 2.72 5.68
C TYR A 29 -1.69 1.52 4.90
N GLU A 30 -2.91 1.62 4.39
CA GLU A 30 -3.52 0.56 3.58
C GLU A 30 -3.52 0.94 2.11
N ILE A 31 -3.19 -0.03 1.24
CA ILE A 31 -3.28 0.12 -0.20
C ILE A 31 -4.72 -0.09 -0.63
N GLU A 32 -5.37 0.98 -1.09
CA GLU A 32 -6.76 0.92 -1.50
C GLU A 32 -6.93 0.46 -2.96
N TYR A 33 -7.81 -0.51 -3.18
CA TYR A 33 -8.14 -0.98 -4.52
C TYR A 33 -9.63 -1.27 -4.67
N THR A 34 -10.17 -1.10 -5.88
CA THR A 34 -11.55 -1.51 -6.20
C THR A 34 -11.56 -2.90 -6.83
N GLN A 35 -12.70 -3.62 -6.74
CA GLN A 35 -12.85 -4.89 -7.44
C GLN A 35 -12.68 -4.73 -8.96
N SER A 36 -13.13 -3.60 -9.53
CA SER A 36 -13.00 -3.36 -10.97
C SER A 36 -11.54 -3.20 -11.38
N TRP A 37 -10.73 -2.49 -10.58
CA TRP A 37 -9.30 -2.36 -10.82
C TRP A 37 -8.61 -3.72 -10.76
N LEU A 38 -8.88 -4.51 -9.70
CA LEU A 38 -8.28 -5.84 -9.52
C LEU A 38 -8.65 -6.79 -10.66
N ASN A 39 -9.92 -6.80 -11.08
CA ASN A 39 -10.36 -7.60 -12.22
C ASN A 39 -9.65 -7.21 -13.51
N ASN A 40 -9.47 -5.91 -13.77
CA ASN A 40 -8.78 -5.44 -14.96
C ASN A 40 -7.31 -5.86 -14.94
N TRP A 41 -6.63 -5.69 -13.81
CA TRP A 41 -5.24 -6.10 -13.64
C TRP A 41 -5.07 -7.61 -13.85
N LEU A 42 -5.91 -8.46 -13.23
CA LEU A 42 -5.88 -9.91 -13.45
C LEU A 42 -6.13 -10.30 -14.91
N MET A 43 -6.95 -9.54 -15.64
CA MET A 43 -7.17 -9.76 -17.06
C MET A 43 -5.93 -9.40 -17.91
N GLU A 44 -5.10 -8.44 -17.49
CA GLU A 44 -3.83 -8.13 -18.15
C GLU A 44 -2.87 -9.32 -18.07
N TRP A 45 -2.74 -9.96 -16.90
CA TRP A 45 -1.96 -11.20 -16.76
C TRP A 45 -2.45 -12.29 -17.72
N ILE A 46 -3.76 -12.51 -17.82
CA ILE A 46 -4.31 -13.51 -18.75
C ILE A 46 -3.99 -13.14 -20.22
N ASN A 47 -4.09 -11.86 -20.57
CA ASN A 47 -3.75 -11.38 -21.93
C ASN A 47 -2.26 -11.54 -22.25
N ASP A 48 -1.40 -11.44 -21.26
CA ASP A 48 0.05 -11.65 -21.37
C ASP A 48 0.45 -13.13 -21.44
N GLY A 49 -0.54 -14.04 -21.43
CA GLY A 49 -0.35 -15.47 -21.66
C GLY A 49 -0.29 -16.32 -20.40
N TYR A 50 -0.57 -15.75 -19.24
CA TYR A 50 -0.68 -16.50 -17.99
C TYR A 50 -1.97 -17.34 -17.97
N THR A 51 -1.88 -18.52 -17.39
CA THR A 51 -3.03 -19.41 -17.24
C THR A 51 -3.99 -18.90 -16.16
N THR A 52 -5.24 -19.39 -16.17
CA THR A 52 -6.20 -19.08 -15.09
C THR A 52 -5.70 -19.53 -13.72
N GLU A 53 -4.99 -20.65 -13.63
CA GLU A 53 -4.39 -21.13 -12.37
C GLU A 53 -3.30 -20.18 -11.87
N GLU A 54 -2.46 -19.67 -12.77
CA GLU A 54 -1.46 -18.65 -12.43
C GLU A 54 -2.14 -17.33 -12.01
N ALA A 55 -3.18 -16.88 -12.72
CA ALA A 55 -3.94 -15.69 -12.33
C ALA A 55 -4.62 -15.84 -10.94
N MET A 56 -5.03 -17.05 -10.55
CA MET A 56 -5.53 -17.30 -9.20
C MET A 56 -4.44 -17.19 -8.13
N ILE A 57 -3.19 -17.57 -8.45
CA ILE A 57 -2.05 -17.37 -7.55
C ILE A 57 -1.77 -15.86 -7.42
N VAL A 58 -1.77 -15.11 -8.51
CA VAL A 58 -1.61 -13.64 -8.49
C VAL A 58 -2.68 -12.99 -7.61
N LEU A 59 -3.95 -13.40 -7.75
CA LEU A 59 -5.05 -12.94 -6.91
C LEU A 59 -4.80 -13.24 -5.43
N GLU A 60 -4.47 -14.49 -5.10
CA GLU A 60 -4.18 -14.91 -3.72
C GLU A 60 -3.04 -14.07 -3.12
N THR A 61 -1.92 -13.94 -3.85
CA THR A 61 -0.77 -13.13 -3.44
C THR A 61 -1.14 -11.67 -3.24
N PHE A 62 -1.92 -11.08 -4.15
CA PHE A 62 -2.35 -9.70 -4.04
C PHE A 62 -3.25 -9.47 -2.83
N GLU A 63 -4.25 -10.31 -2.60
CA GLU A 63 -5.18 -10.11 -1.47
C GLU A 63 -4.52 -10.31 -0.11
N THR A 64 -3.47 -11.13 -0.04
CA THR A 64 -2.69 -11.37 1.19
C THR A 64 -1.40 -10.58 1.27
N PHE A 65 -1.16 -9.64 0.35
CA PHE A 65 0.08 -8.87 0.31
C PHE A 65 0.19 -7.98 1.55
N GLU A 66 1.32 -8.06 2.24
CA GLU A 66 1.67 -7.17 3.34
C GLU A 66 3.18 -6.93 3.36
N TYR A 67 3.60 -5.74 3.77
CA TYR A 67 5.01 -5.44 3.98
C TYR A 67 5.20 -4.39 5.08
N GLU A 68 6.31 -4.50 5.80
CA GLU A 68 6.71 -3.50 6.79
C GLU A 68 7.48 -2.36 6.10
N LYS A 69 7.22 -1.13 6.54
CA LYS A 69 8.03 0.04 6.15
C LYS A 69 8.22 1.00 7.31
N GLU A 70 9.30 1.76 7.27
CA GLU A 70 9.52 2.89 8.17
C GLU A 70 8.66 4.09 7.72
N ALA A 71 7.95 4.70 8.67
CA ALA A 71 7.18 5.92 8.47
C ALA A 71 7.54 6.97 9.53
N VAL A 72 7.54 8.25 9.11
CA VAL A 72 7.72 9.38 10.04
C VAL A 72 6.35 9.80 10.55
N VAL A 73 6.16 9.75 11.85
CA VAL A 73 4.95 10.22 12.53
C VAL A 73 5.28 11.46 13.35
N SER A 74 4.58 12.56 13.08
CA SER A 74 4.75 13.83 13.81
C SER A 74 3.67 13.96 14.89
N THR A 75 4.09 14.07 16.15
CA THR A 75 3.18 14.27 17.29
C THR A 75 3.33 15.69 17.84
N ILE A 76 2.22 16.37 18.10
CA ILE A 76 2.23 17.67 18.79
C ILE A 76 2.58 17.46 20.26
N THR A 77 3.71 18.00 20.70
CA THR A 77 4.20 17.91 22.08
C THR A 77 3.97 19.17 22.89
N GLY A 78 3.61 20.29 22.24
CA GLY A 78 3.29 21.54 22.90
C GLY A 78 2.52 22.52 22.02
N ILE A 79 1.83 23.45 22.68
CA ILE A 79 1.14 24.56 22.03
C ILE A 79 1.60 25.85 22.72
N HIS A 80 2.16 26.77 21.94
CA HIS A 80 2.48 28.11 22.40
C HIS A 80 1.37 29.06 21.93
N THR A 81 0.72 29.76 22.87
CA THR A 81 -0.32 30.76 22.56
C THR A 81 0.17 32.14 22.92
N TYR A 82 0.12 33.06 21.97
CA TYR A 82 0.50 34.46 22.15
C TYR A 82 -0.67 35.29 22.69
N ASP A 83 -0.37 36.41 23.36
CA ASP A 83 -1.38 37.33 23.91
C ASP A 83 -2.35 37.89 22.85
N ASN A 84 -1.95 37.89 21.57
CA ASN A 84 -2.79 38.30 20.44
C ASN A 84 -3.71 37.18 19.92
N GLY A 85 -3.68 36.00 20.53
CA GLY A 85 -4.49 34.83 20.17
C GLY A 85 -3.87 33.90 19.12
N ASN A 86 -2.69 34.22 18.57
CA ASN A 86 -2.00 33.32 17.65
C ASN A 86 -1.49 32.08 18.38
N GLN A 87 -1.41 30.96 17.65
CA GLN A 87 -0.89 29.69 18.18
C GLN A 87 0.22 29.15 17.28
N GLU A 88 1.26 28.63 17.92
CA GLU A 88 2.31 27.82 17.29
C GLU A 88 2.36 26.43 17.93
N TYR A 89 2.49 25.41 17.08
CA TYR A 89 2.59 24.03 17.50
C TYR A 89 4.06 23.61 17.57
N ILE A 90 4.41 22.89 18.62
CA ILE A 90 5.70 22.21 18.75
C ILE A 90 5.42 20.74 18.44
N THR A 91 6.13 20.19 17.46
CA THR A 91 6.02 18.79 17.06
C THR A 91 7.33 18.05 17.33
N GLU A 92 7.22 16.78 17.67
CA GLU A 92 8.33 15.82 17.69
C GLU A 92 8.05 14.74 16.65
N ASP A 93 9.08 14.39 15.87
CA ASP A 93 9.01 13.37 14.83
C ASP A 93 9.62 12.07 15.34
N GLU A 94 8.92 10.96 15.10
CA GLU A 94 9.37 9.60 15.43
C GLU A 94 9.35 8.73 14.16
N ILE A 95 10.37 7.89 13.99
CA ILE A 95 10.38 6.84 12.97
C ILE A 95 9.78 5.59 13.59
N VAL A 96 8.68 5.10 13.03
CA VAL A 96 7.99 3.90 13.48
C VAL A 96 7.86 2.89 12.35
N ASP A 97 7.90 1.61 12.68
CA ASP A 97 7.59 0.53 11.74
C ASP A 97 6.07 0.41 11.59
N VAL A 98 5.58 0.45 10.36
CA VAL A 98 4.16 0.28 10.03
C VAL A 98 3.96 -0.91 9.10
N LEU A 99 2.90 -1.66 9.34
CA LEU A 99 2.49 -2.77 8.48
C LEU A 99 1.54 -2.23 7.40
N VAL A 100 1.96 -2.32 6.14
CA VAL A 100 1.14 -1.98 4.98
C VAL A 100 0.35 -3.20 4.55
N THR A 101 -0.95 -3.04 4.35
CA THR A 101 -1.87 -4.12 3.97
C THR A 101 -2.82 -3.68 2.86
N MET A 102 -3.54 -4.63 2.29
CA MET A 102 -4.44 -4.40 1.15
C MET A 102 -5.87 -4.17 1.63
N LYS A 103 -6.51 -3.10 1.17
CA LYS A 103 -7.90 -2.76 1.51
C LYS A 103 -8.77 -2.64 0.27
N LYS A 104 -9.72 -3.56 0.15
CA LYS A 104 -10.77 -3.46 -0.84
C LYS A 104 -11.74 -2.34 -0.48
N VAL A 105 -11.87 -1.36 -1.35
CA VAL A 105 -12.87 -0.29 -1.24
C VAL A 105 -14.04 -0.53 -2.19
N ALA A 106 -15.19 0.08 -1.86
CA ALA A 106 -16.47 -0.12 -2.54
C ALA A 106 -16.51 0.49 -3.95
#